data_AF-A0A367AJM9-F1
#
_entry.id   AF-A0A367AJM9-F1
#
_cell.length_a   1.000
_cell.length_b   1.000
_cell.length_c   1.000
_cell.angle_alpha   90.00
_cell.angle_beta   90.00
_cell.angle_gamma   90.00
#
_symmetry.space_group_name_H-M   'P 1'
#
loop_
_entity.id
_entity.type
_entity.pdbx_description
1 polymer ?
#
loop_
_entity_poly.entity_id
_entity_poly.type
_entity_poly.pdbx_seq_one_letter_code
_entity_poly.pdbx_strand_id
1 'polypeptide(L)'
;MTGSRRELGAAVAGLAVAGGLALSAGGQTWATATVTRQAPLPPIAEELTGTDLAALVPACGLLLLAAAVAVIAVRGRGRQLVGLLACVGGGTLLWSGLRALLHDPGLADLSDGTAAAATALTISRSVAWPVLAVLAGVLGAAAGGLAVLRGAGWQGMGRRYERTATAAPAAAGTREDRALDAWRALDRGEDPTADPTADPPADPTAPPPGGVGDRL
;
A
#
# COMPACT_ATOMS: atom_id res chain seq x y z
N MET A 1 17.12 2.84 -8.44
CA MET A 1 16.45 2.57 -7.13
C MET A 1 15.34 3.59 -6.79
N THR A 2 15.24 4.73 -7.49
CA THR A 2 14.28 5.82 -7.19
C THR A 2 12.85 5.57 -7.70
N GLY A 3 12.66 4.88 -8.83
CA GLY A 3 11.34 4.67 -9.44
C GLY A 3 10.35 3.88 -8.56
N SER A 4 10.76 2.72 -8.04
CA SER A 4 9.86 1.85 -7.26
C SER A 4 9.39 2.47 -5.93
N ARG A 5 10.23 3.28 -5.26
CA ARG A 5 9.82 4.00 -4.05
C ARG A 5 8.81 5.11 -4.36
N ARG A 6 8.97 5.80 -5.49
CA ARG A 6 8.04 6.84 -5.95
C ARG A 6 6.69 6.25 -6.34
N GLU A 7 6.68 5.09 -7.02
CA GLU A 7 5.43 4.39 -7.36
C GLU A 7 4.65 3.95 -6.12
N LEU A 8 5.32 3.40 -5.10
CA LEU A 8 4.66 3.03 -3.85
C LEU A 8 4.11 4.26 -3.13
N GLY A 9 4.89 5.33 -3.04
CA GLY A 9 4.42 6.60 -2.47
C GLY A 9 3.21 7.17 -3.21
N ALA A 10 3.20 7.13 -4.54
CA ALA A 10 2.09 7.59 -5.36
C ALA A 10 0.82 6.76 -5.16
N ALA A 11 0.95 5.43 -5.06
CA ALA A 11 -0.19 4.55 -4.80
C ALA A 11 -0.78 4.79 -3.40
N VAL A 12 0.06 4.90 -2.37
CA VAL A 12 -0.38 5.20 -1.00
C VAL A 12 -1.05 6.57 -0.92
N ALA A 13 -0.45 7.59 -1.53
CA ALA A 13 -1.03 8.93 -1.59
C ALA A 13 -2.37 8.92 -2.33
N GLY A 14 -2.47 8.22 -3.45
CA GLY A 14 -3.71 8.06 -4.20
C GLY A 14 -4.83 7.41 -3.39
N LEU A 15 -4.52 6.33 -2.65
CA LEU A 15 -5.47 5.66 -1.75
C LEU A 15 -5.90 6.59 -0.60
N ALA A 16 -4.96 7.32 0.00
CA ALA A 16 -5.25 8.25 1.10
C ALA A 16 -6.15 9.41 0.64
N VAL A 17 -5.83 10.01 -0.52
CA VAL A 17 -6.65 11.08 -1.11
C VAL A 17 -8.03 10.54 -1.48
N ALA A 18 -8.12 9.35 -2.09
CA ALA A 18 -9.41 8.75 -2.43
C ALA A 18 -10.27 8.50 -1.18
N GLY A 19 -9.68 7.95 -0.11
CA GLY A 19 -10.38 7.75 1.16
C GLY A 19 -10.85 9.05 1.81
N GLY A 20 -10.01 10.09 1.81
CA GLY A 20 -10.36 11.41 2.32
C GLY A 20 -11.47 12.10 1.54
N LEU A 21 -11.46 11.98 0.20
CA LEU A 21 -12.53 12.49 -0.66
C LEU A 21 -13.85 11.75 -0.43
N ALA A 22 -13.80 10.42 -0.26
CA ALA A 22 -15.00 9.62 0.03
C ALA A 22 -15.63 9.99 1.38
N LEU A 23 -14.83 10.17 2.43
CA LEU A 23 -15.34 10.60 3.75
C LEU A 23 -15.91 12.03 3.69
N SER A 24 -15.20 12.93 3.01
CA SER A 24 -15.69 14.30 2.78
C SER A 24 -17.02 14.31 2.04
N ALA A 25 -17.17 13.49 0.99
CA ALA A 25 -18.43 13.40 0.24
C ALA A 25 -19.55 12.75 1.05
N GLY A 26 -19.25 11.73 1.87
CA GLY A 26 -20.24 11.03 2.69
C GLY A 26 -20.88 11.91 3.76
N GLY A 27 -20.11 12.82 4.37
CA GLY A 27 -20.60 13.72 5.42
C GLY A 27 -21.39 14.95 4.93
N GLN A 28 -21.68 15.06 3.63
CA GLN A 28 -22.28 16.26 3.05
C GLN A 28 -23.75 16.04 2.69
N THR A 29 -24.51 17.13 2.64
CA THR A 29 -25.93 17.11 2.28
C THR A 29 -26.07 16.95 0.76
N TRP A 30 -26.60 15.80 0.32
CA TRP A 30 -26.75 15.46 -1.10
C TRP A 30 -28.09 15.92 -1.65
N ALA A 31 -29.12 15.91 -0.81
CA ALA A 31 -30.45 16.36 -1.17
C ALA A 31 -31.13 17.05 0.00
N THR A 32 -31.94 18.05 -0.29
CA THR A 32 -32.87 18.66 0.67
C THR A 32 -34.27 18.42 0.15
N ALA A 33 -35.08 17.72 0.94
CA ALA A 33 -36.48 17.45 0.66
C ALA A 33 -37.35 18.45 1.44
N THR A 34 -38.07 19.31 0.73
CA THR A 34 -39.00 20.25 1.35
C THR A 34 -40.42 19.73 1.18
N VAL A 35 -41.04 19.35 2.29
CA VAL A 35 -42.44 18.91 2.37
C VAL A 35 -43.30 20.13 2.70
N THR A 36 -44.12 20.56 1.72
CA THR A 36 -45.15 21.57 1.98
C THR A 36 -46.41 20.88 2.50
N ARG A 37 -46.90 21.36 3.65
CA ARG A 37 -48.10 20.85 4.31
C ARG A 37 -49.28 21.79 4.05
N GLN A 38 -50.49 21.29 4.24
CA GLN A 38 -51.69 22.11 4.14
C GLN A 38 -51.65 23.23 5.20
N ALA A 39 -51.96 24.45 4.77
CA ALA A 39 -51.99 25.62 5.65
C ALA A 39 -52.91 25.35 6.87
N PRO A 40 -52.56 25.81 8.09
CA PRO A 40 -51.55 26.83 8.40
C PRO A 40 -50.18 26.26 8.79
N LEU A 41 -49.93 24.97 8.62
CA LEU A 41 -48.69 24.36 9.08
C LEU A 41 -47.49 24.84 8.24
N PRO A 42 -46.38 25.27 8.86
CA PRO A 42 -45.19 25.65 8.13
C PRO A 42 -44.57 24.44 7.41
N PRO A 43 -43.91 24.65 6.26
CA PRO A 43 -43.17 23.61 5.55
C PRO A 43 -42.07 23.00 6.44
N ILE A 44 -41.77 21.72 6.24
CA ILE A 44 -40.63 21.05 6.87
C ILE A 44 -39.59 20.79 5.78
N ALA A 45 -38.35 21.18 6.02
CA ALA A 45 -37.21 20.77 5.21
C ALA A 45 -36.47 19.65 5.94
N GLU A 46 -36.28 18.54 5.26
CA GLU A 46 -35.48 17.41 5.73
C GLU A 46 -34.22 17.33 4.86
N GLU A 47 -33.06 17.34 5.51
CA GLU A 47 -31.76 17.25 4.85
C GLU A 47 -31.34 15.78 4.81
N LEU A 48 -31.16 15.24 3.61
CA LEU A 48 -30.65 13.89 3.41
C LEU A 48 -29.15 13.97 3.12
N THR A 49 -28.38 13.35 4.01
CA THR A 49 -26.93 13.33 3.93
C THR A 49 -26.44 12.17 3.04
N GLY A 50 -25.20 12.25 2.57
CA GLY A 50 -24.55 11.17 1.84
C GLY A 50 -24.45 9.87 2.64
N THR A 51 -24.45 9.92 3.97
CA THR A 51 -24.50 8.72 4.82
C THR A 51 -25.85 8.03 4.79
N ASP A 52 -26.94 8.76 4.64
CA ASP A 52 -28.30 8.21 4.58
C ASP A 52 -28.56 7.55 3.23
N LEU A 53 -28.15 8.24 2.14
CA LEU A 53 -28.40 7.79 0.77
C LEU A 53 -27.34 6.79 0.25
N ALA A 54 -26.15 6.82 0.84
CA ALA A 54 -25.01 6.07 0.34
C ALA A 54 -24.10 5.61 1.50
N ALA A 55 -24.65 4.84 2.44
CA ALA A 55 -23.95 4.30 3.60
C ALA A 55 -22.64 3.53 3.26
N LEU A 56 -22.50 3.01 2.04
CA LEU A 56 -21.27 2.37 1.57
C LEU A 56 -20.13 3.37 1.33
N VAL A 57 -20.40 4.64 1.05
CA VAL A 57 -19.39 5.67 0.75
C VAL A 57 -18.40 5.89 1.91
N PRO A 58 -18.84 6.19 3.15
CA PRO A 58 -17.91 6.34 4.27
C PRO A 58 -17.17 5.05 4.61
N ALA A 59 -17.84 3.89 4.50
CA ALA A 59 -17.22 2.59 4.73
C ALA A 59 -16.08 2.30 3.74
N CYS A 60 -16.29 2.60 2.46
CA CYS A 60 -15.26 2.51 1.43
C CYS A 60 -14.14 3.55 1.63
N GLY A 61 -14.48 4.74 2.15
CA GLY A 61 -13.48 5.74 2.56
C GLY A 61 -12.51 5.19 3.61
N LEU A 62 -13.04 4.58 4.67
CA LEU A 62 -12.24 3.93 5.71
C LEU A 62 -11.43 2.75 5.18
N LEU A 63 -12.03 1.93 4.29
CA LEU A 63 -11.34 0.83 3.62
C LEU A 63 -10.12 1.32 2.83
N LEU A 64 -10.25 2.42 2.08
CA LEU A 64 -9.15 2.97 1.27
C LEU A 64 -8.04 3.55 2.14
N LEU A 65 -8.38 4.21 3.25
CA LEU A 65 -7.40 4.66 4.24
C LEU A 65 -6.66 3.47 4.88
N ALA A 66 -7.39 2.43 5.26
CA ALA A 66 -6.80 1.20 5.78
C ALA A 66 -5.90 0.53 4.74
N ALA A 67 -6.31 0.50 3.47
CA ALA A 67 -5.52 -0.02 2.37
C ALA A 67 -4.21 0.76 2.18
N ALA A 68 -4.23 2.09 2.32
CA ALA A 68 -3.03 2.91 2.23
C ALA A 68 -1.96 2.50 3.26
N VAL A 69 -2.37 2.21 4.50
CA VAL A 69 -1.48 1.70 5.57
C VAL A 69 -1.07 0.25 5.31
N ALA A 70 -2.01 -0.61 4.92
CA ALA A 70 -1.78 -2.02 4.68
C ALA A 70 -0.79 -2.28 3.52
N VAL A 71 -0.79 -1.46 2.47
CA VAL A 71 0.18 -1.55 1.36
C VAL A 71 1.62 -1.37 1.86
N ILE A 72 1.83 -0.54 2.88
CA ILE A 72 3.14 -0.33 3.51
C ILE A 72 3.51 -1.54 4.39
N ALA A 73 2.56 -2.04 5.17
CA ALA A 73 2.78 -3.14 6.12
C ALA A 73 3.04 -4.49 5.43
N VAL A 74 2.38 -4.74 4.30
CA VAL A 74 2.36 -6.06 3.66
C VAL A 74 3.37 -6.14 2.52
N ARG A 75 3.88 -7.35 2.25
CA ARG A 75 4.85 -7.66 1.18
C ARG A 75 4.32 -8.78 0.26
N GLY A 76 4.74 -8.78 -1.01
CA GLY A 76 4.42 -9.85 -1.97
C GLY A 76 2.91 -9.97 -2.27
N ARG A 77 2.37 -11.20 -2.24
CA ARG A 77 0.96 -11.51 -2.58
C ARG A 77 -0.06 -10.72 -1.76
N GLY A 78 0.25 -10.39 -0.51
CA GLY A 78 -0.67 -9.60 0.30
C GLY A 78 -0.87 -8.16 -0.22
N ARG A 79 0.10 -7.58 -0.96
CA ARG A 79 -0.12 -6.30 -1.64
C ARG A 79 -1.14 -6.40 -2.78
N GLN A 80 -1.19 -7.53 -3.46
CA GLN A 80 -2.18 -7.77 -4.52
C GLN A 80 -3.58 -7.91 -3.93
N LEU A 81 -3.72 -8.61 -2.80
CA LEU A 81 -5.00 -8.71 -2.09
C LEU A 81 -5.50 -7.34 -1.62
N VAL A 82 -4.64 -6.54 -0.99
CA VAL A 82 -4.99 -5.19 -0.56
C VAL A 82 -5.35 -4.29 -1.74
N GLY A 83 -4.58 -4.36 -2.84
CA GLY A 83 -4.87 -3.62 -4.07
C GLY A 83 -6.22 -4.02 -4.70
N LEU A 84 -6.55 -5.31 -4.67
CA LEU A 84 -7.84 -5.82 -5.16
C LEU A 84 -9.00 -5.29 -4.31
N LEU A 85 -8.88 -5.33 -2.98
CA LEU A 85 -9.87 -4.78 -2.06
C LEU A 85 -10.05 -3.27 -2.29
N ALA A 86 -8.97 -2.53 -2.52
CA ALA A 86 -9.03 -1.12 -2.88
C ALA A 86 -9.71 -0.88 -4.24
N CYS A 87 -9.48 -1.73 -5.25
CA CYS A 87 -10.20 -1.66 -6.52
C CYS A 87 -11.71 -1.88 -6.35
N VAL A 88 -12.09 -2.88 -5.55
CA VAL A 88 -13.49 -3.15 -5.25
C VAL A 88 -14.11 -1.96 -4.53
N GLY A 89 -13.43 -1.41 -3.51
CA GLY A 89 -13.87 -0.20 -2.80
C GLY A 89 -13.97 1.04 -3.69
N GLY A 90 -13.05 1.22 -4.65
CA GLY A 90 -13.15 2.28 -5.65
C GLY A 90 -14.32 2.08 -6.62
N GLY A 91 -14.56 0.84 -7.05
CA GLY A 91 -15.68 0.48 -7.91
C GLY A 91 -17.04 0.67 -7.23
N THR A 92 -17.17 0.34 -5.94
CA THR A 92 -18.40 0.58 -5.18
C THR A 92 -18.68 2.07 -5.00
N LEU A 93 -17.64 2.90 -4.77
CA LEU A 93 -17.77 4.37 -4.74
C LEU A 93 -18.24 4.92 -6.10
N LEU A 94 -17.62 4.45 -7.18
CA LEU A 94 -18.00 4.84 -8.54
C LEU A 94 -19.46 4.47 -8.83
N TRP A 95 -19.85 3.24 -8.52
CA TRP A 95 -21.24 2.77 -8.67
C TRP A 95 -22.22 3.60 -7.84
N SER A 96 -21.87 3.91 -6.59
CA SER A 96 -22.73 4.68 -5.68
C SER A 96 -22.91 6.12 -6.16
N GLY A 97 -21.81 6.80 -6.53
CA GLY A 97 -21.87 8.16 -7.05
C GLY A 97 -22.62 8.24 -8.37
N LEU A 98 -22.42 7.26 -9.26
CA LEU A 98 -23.14 7.16 -10.52
C LEU A 98 -24.63 6.91 -10.30
N ARG A 99 -25.01 6.01 -9.38
CA ARG A 99 -26.42 5.81 -9.01
C ARG A 99 -27.05 7.08 -8.48
N ALA A 100 -26.37 7.83 -7.61
CA ALA A 100 -26.89 9.09 -7.09
C ALA A 100 -27.07 10.17 -8.19
N LEU A 101 -26.30 10.08 -9.27
CA LEU A 101 -26.39 11.00 -10.40
C LEU A 101 -27.48 10.60 -11.42
N LEU A 102 -27.70 9.30 -11.62
CA LEU A 102 -28.62 8.77 -12.63
C LEU A 102 -30.00 8.37 -12.11
N HIS A 103 -30.13 8.04 -10.82
CA HIS A 103 -31.41 7.63 -10.22
C HIS A 103 -31.86 8.66 -9.20
N ASP A 104 -33.18 8.81 -9.03
CA ASP A 104 -33.78 9.62 -7.98
C ASP A 104 -33.90 8.76 -6.70
N PRO A 105 -33.02 8.93 -5.70
CA PRO A 105 -33.04 8.06 -4.52
C PRO A 105 -34.20 8.40 -3.57
N GLY A 106 -34.83 9.57 -3.72
CA GLY A 106 -35.84 10.07 -2.79
C GLY A 106 -37.30 9.82 -3.19
N LEU A 107 -37.62 9.55 -4.46
CA LEU A 107 -39.02 9.39 -4.87
C LEU A 107 -39.64 8.08 -4.37
N ALA A 108 -38.83 7.02 -4.23
CA ALA A 108 -39.30 5.70 -3.82
C ALA A 108 -39.31 5.48 -2.30
N ASP A 109 -38.42 6.13 -1.54
CA ASP A 109 -38.38 6.01 -0.07
C ASP A 109 -39.28 7.05 0.63
N LEU A 110 -39.50 8.24 0.03
CA LEU A 110 -40.42 9.24 0.59
C LEU A 110 -41.90 8.88 0.34
N SER A 111 -42.19 7.97 -0.58
CA SER A 111 -43.56 7.54 -0.88
C SER A 111 -44.20 6.68 0.22
N ASP A 112 -43.42 6.15 1.17
CA ASP A 112 -43.91 5.19 2.17
C ASP A 112 -44.54 5.83 3.44
N GLY A 113 -44.63 7.17 3.52
CA GLY A 113 -45.42 7.76 4.61
C GLY A 113 -45.56 9.29 4.66
N THR A 114 -44.60 10.05 4.14
CA THR A 114 -44.66 11.53 4.18
C THR A 114 -45.50 12.12 3.05
N ALA A 115 -45.61 11.41 1.92
CA ALA A 115 -46.44 11.79 0.78
C ALA A 115 -47.94 11.85 1.09
N ALA A 116 -48.44 11.11 2.09
CA ALA A 116 -49.86 11.04 2.42
C ALA A 116 -50.42 12.37 3.00
N ALA A 117 -49.57 13.26 3.51
CA ALA A 117 -49.96 14.55 4.08
C ALA A 117 -49.33 15.76 3.35
N ALA A 118 -48.59 15.52 2.27
CA ALA A 118 -47.88 16.54 1.52
C ALA A 118 -48.77 17.13 0.42
N THR A 119 -48.86 18.47 0.34
CA THR A 119 -49.58 19.17 -0.74
C THR A 119 -48.68 19.37 -1.96
N ALA A 120 -47.36 19.51 -1.73
CA ALA A 120 -46.32 19.47 -2.75
C ALA A 120 -44.96 19.07 -2.14
N LEU A 121 -44.12 18.42 -2.95
CA LEU A 121 -42.77 17.97 -2.59
C LEU A 121 -41.77 18.64 -3.53
N THR A 122 -40.79 19.35 -2.98
CA THR A 122 -39.69 19.96 -3.74
C THR A 122 -38.37 19.37 -3.29
N ILE A 123 -37.60 18.79 -4.21
CA ILE A 123 -36.29 18.19 -3.93
C ILE A 123 -35.21 19.05 -4.59
N SER A 124 -34.32 19.63 -3.79
CA SER A 124 -33.12 20.33 -4.27
C SER A 124 -31.91 19.41 -4.16
N ARG A 125 -31.11 19.29 -5.24
CA ARG A 125 -29.96 18.37 -5.32
C ARG A 125 -28.64 19.11 -5.48
N SER A 126 -27.60 18.61 -4.81
CA SER A 126 -26.23 19.06 -4.99
C SER A 126 -25.45 18.07 -5.87
N VAL A 127 -25.10 18.49 -7.09
CA VAL A 127 -24.35 17.65 -8.05
C VAL A 127 -22.87 17.52 -7.67
N ALA A 128 -22.35 18.46 -6.87
CA ALA A 128 -20.94 18.52 -6.51
C ALA A 128 -20.45 17.29 -5.73
N TRP A 129 -21.26 16.75 -4.81
CA TRP A 129 -20.85 15.65 -3.93
C TRP A 129 -20.87 14.27 -4.61
N PRO A 130 -21.89 13.91 -5.42
CA PRO A 130 -21.84 12.68 -6.22
C PRO A 130 -20.66 12.65 -7.20
N VAL A 131 -20.31 13.80 -7.81
CA VAL A 131 -19.13 13.92 -8.68
C VAL A 131 -17.85 13.69 -7.89
N LEU A 132 -17.74 14.22 -6.67
CA LEU A 132 -16.62 13.93 -5.77
C LEU A 132 -16.52 12.45 -5.40
N ALA A 133 -17.63 11.77 -5.15
CA ALA A 133 -17.65 10.33 -4.88
C ALA A 133 -17.19 9.51 -6.09
N VAL A 134 -17.60 9.90 -7.30
CA VAL A 134 -17.12 9.30 -8.56
C VAL A 134 -15.62 9.50 -8.73
N LEU A 135 -15.11 10.72 -8.52
CA LEU A 135 -13.68 11.03 -8.59
C LEU A 135 -12.88 10.20 -7.56
N ALA A 136 -13.38 10.09 -6.33
CA ALA A 136 -12.79 9.26 -5.30
C ALA A 136 -12.75 7.78 -5.72
N GLY A 137 -13.82 7.27 -6.31
CA GLY A 137 -13.90 5.90 -6.83
C GLY A 137 -12.90 5.61 -7.94
N VAL A 138 -12.80 6.51 -8.93
CA VAL A 138 -11.81 6.39 -10.03
C VAL A 138 -10.40 6.40 -9.48
N LEU A 139 -10.09 7.32 -8.56
CA LEU A 139 -8.76 7.44 -7.96
C LEU A 139 -8.41 6.19 -7.14
N GLY A 140 -9.34 5.70 -6.32
CA GLY A 140 -9.18 4.47 -5.53
C GLY A 140 -8.99 3.23 -6.40
N ALA A 141 -9.76 3.10 -7.49
CA ALA A 141 -9.63 2.01 -8.42
C ALA A 141 -8.30 2.04 -9.19
N ALA A 142 -7.85 3.22 -9.63
CA ALA A 142 -6.57 3.39 -10.29
C ALA A 142 -5.39 3.08 -9.35
N ALA A 143 -5.44 3.58 -8.11
CA ALA A 143 -4.40 3.33 -7.12
C ALA A 143 -4.36 1.85 -6.68
N GLY A 144 -5.52 1.23 -6.47
CA GLY A 144 -5.64 -0.21 -6.21
C GLY A 144 -5.11 -1.05 -7.38
N GLY A 145 -5.45 -0.67 -8.62
CA GLY A 145 -5.01 -1.37 -9.82
C GLY A 145 -3.50 -1.28 -10.00
N LEU A 146 -2.91 -0.10 -9.74
CA LEU A 146 -1.47 0.06 -9.67
C LEU A 146 -0.83 -0.85 -8.61
N ALA A 147 -1.43 -0.95 -7.42
CA ALA A 147 -0.95 -1.84 -6.37
C ALA A 147 -1.03 -3.34 -6.77
N VAL A 148 -2.09 -3.76 -7.49
CA VAL A 148 -2.22 -5.13 -8.01
C VAL A 148 -1.16 -5.43 -9.08
N LEU A 149 -1.05 -4.55 -10.08
CA LEU A 149 -0.22 -4.76 -11.27
C LEU A 149 1.27 -4.57 -10.99
N ARG A 150 1.63 -3.57 -10.17
CA ARG A 150 3.03 -3.20 -9.90
C ARG A 150 3.52 -3.66 -8.53
N GLY A 151 2.64 -4.08 -7.63
CA GLY A 151 2.99 -4.50 -6.27
C GLY A 151 3.93 -5.72 -6.22
N ALA A 152 3.90 -6.59 -7.23
CA ALA A 152 4.82 -7.72 -7.37
C ALA A 152 6.21 -7.30 -7.88
N GLY A 153 6.28 -6.19 -8.62
CA GLY A 153 7.52 -5.62 -9.17
C GLY A 153 8.27 -4.72 -8.19
N TRP A 154 7.58 -4.18 -7.18
CA TRP A 154 8.20 -3.48 -6.07
C TRP A 154 9.09 -4.44 -5.30
N GLN A 155 10.40 -4.22 -5.41
CA GLN A 155 11.47 -5.11 -4.97
C GLN A 155 11.14 -5.74 -3.60
N GLY A 156 10.60 -6.96 -3.62
CA GLY A 156 10.64 -7.83 -2.46
C GLY A 156 12.12 -8.15 -2.24
N MET A 157 12.61 -7.91 -1.02
CA MET A 157 14.01 -8.06 -0.63
C MET A 157 14.60 -9.47 -0.92
N GLY A 158 13.81 -10.45 -1.37
CA GLY A 158 14.21 -11.85 -1.51
C GLY A 158 14.80 -12.29 -2.86
N ARG A 159 14.50 -11.61 -3.99
CA ARG A 159 14.99 -12.10 -5.31
C ARG A 159 16.50 -11.89 -5.53
N ARG A 160 17.14 -11.10 -4.67
CA ARG A 160 18.59 -10.88 -4.69
C ARG A 160 19.36 -11.87 -3.81
N TYR A 161 18.66 -12.69 -3.02
CA TYR A 161 19.28 -13.76 -2.22
C TYR A 161 19.09 -15.14 -2.85
N GLU A 162 17.95 -15.40 -3.52
CA GLU A 162 17.75 -16.70 -4.21
C GLU A 162 18.69 -16.92 -5.39
N ARG A 163 19.22 -15.85 -6.00
CA ARG A 163 20.15 -15.99 -7.13
C ARG A 163 21.61 -16.25 -6.70
N THR A 164 21.92 -16.16 -5.41
CA THR A 164 23.26 -16.44 -4.88
C THR A 164 23.43 -17.91 -4.46
N ALA A 165 22.35 -18.67 -4.35
CA ALA A 165 22.40 -20.05 -3.84
C ALA A 165 22.72 -21.13 -4.89
N THR A 166 22.88 -20.82 -6.20
CA THR A 166 22.98 -21.91 -7.20
C THR A 166 24.06 -21.79 -8.28
N ALA A 167 24.71 -20.66 -8.56
CA ALA A 167 25.89 -20.69 -9.44
C ALA A 167 26.65 -19.36 -9.48
N ALA A 168 27.86 -19.31 -8.90
CA ALA A 168 29.07 -18.87 -9.59
C ALA A 168 30.31 -18.96 -8.65
N PRO A 169 31.49 -19.32 -9.18
CA PRO A 169 32.72 -19.45 -8.40
C PRO A 169 33.26 -18.08 -7.93
N ALA A 170 34.05 -18.13 -6.87
CA ALA A 170 34.70 -17.00 -6.21
C ALA A 170 35.46 -16.07 -7.17
N ALA A 171 34.99 -14.82 -7.29
CA ALA A 171 35.81 -13.60 -7.34
C ALA A 171 34.92 -12.38 -7.58
N ALA A 172 35.13 -11.30 -6.81
CA ALA A 172 34.48 -9.99 -6.90
C ALA A 172 33.12 -9.81 -6.18
N GLY A 173 33.10 -10.07 -4.88
CA GLY A 173 32.13 -9.44 -3.95
C GLY A 173 32.39 -7.93 -3.79
N THR A 174 31.39 -7.20 -3.30
CA THR A 174 31.51 -5.76 -3.00
C THR A 174 32.56 -5.50 -1.91
N ARG A 175 32.95 -4.24 -1.69
CA ARG A 175 33.92 -3.89 -0.62
C ARG A 175 33.40 -4.29 0.76
N GLU A 176 32.10 -4.21 0.98
CA GLU A 176 31.45 -4.68 2.22
C GLU A 176 31.47 -6.20 2.33
N ASP A 177 31.22 -6.93 1.23
CA ASP A 177 31.28 -8.40 1.26
C ASP A 177 32.70 -8.90 1.61
N ARG A 178 33.73 -8.26 1.04
CA ARG A 178 35.14 -8.57 1.39
C ARG A 178 35.48 -8.23 2.84
N ALA A 179 34.89 -7.17 3.39
CA ALA A 179 35.10 -6.81 4.79
C ALA A 179 34.43 -7.84 5.72
N LEU A 180 33.19 -8.23 5.41
CA LEU A 180 32.47 -9.25 6.18
C LEU A 180 33.13 -10.62 6.10
N ASP A 181 33.67 -11.00 4.94
CA ASP A 181 34.39 -12.27 4.79
C ASP A 181 35.74 -12.25 5.54
N ALA A 182 36.43 -11.11 5.62
CA ALA A 182 37.62 -10.96 6.46
C ALA A 182 37.31 -11.12 7.95
N TRP A 183 36.18 -10.57 8.44
CA TRP A 183 35.74 -10.77 9.82
C TRP A 183 35.32 -12.22 10.09
N ARG A 184 34.67 -12.89 9.13
CA ARG A 184 34.31 -14.31 9.24
C ARG A 184 35.53 -15.24 9.20
N ALA A 185 36.61 -14.84 8.54
CA ALA A 185 37.87 -15.58 8.59
C ALA A 185 38.48 -15.52 10.00
N LEU A 186 38.44 -14.35 10.65
CA LEU A 186 38.88 -14.20 12.05
C LEU A 186 38.07 -15.06 13.02
N ASP A 187 36.74 -15.10 12.89
CA ASP A 187 35.87 -15.95 13.72
C ASP A 187 36.11 -17.45 13.51
N ARG A 188 36.60 -17.85 12.33
CA ARG A 188 36.99 -19.24 12.02
C ARG A 188 38.40 -19.59 12.49
N GLY A 189 39.12 -18.63 13.07
CA GLY A 189 40.51 -18.83 13.51
C GLY A 189 41.50 -18.93 12.34
N GLU A 190 41.10 -18.52 11.13
CA GLU A 190 42.01 -18.36 10.00
C GLU A 190 42.81 -17.07 10.23
N ASP A 191 43.87 -17.16 11.04
CA ASP A 191 44.76 -16.04 11.35
C ASP A 191 45.65 -15.72 10.12
N PRO A 192 45.52 -14.54 9.49
CA PRO A 192 46.32 -14.14 8.34
C PRO A 192 47.80 -13.87 8.67
N THR A 193 48.23 -14.06 9.92
CA THR A 193 49.66 -14.07 10.31
C THR A 193 50.31 -15.45 10.20
N ALA A 194 49.52 -16.52 10.04
CA ALA A 194 50.02 -17.85 9.72
C ALA A 194 50.37 -17.90 8.22
N ASP A 195 51.48 -17.27 7.84
CA ASP A 195 52.06 -17.42 6.52
C ASP A 195 52.53 -18.88 6.36
N PRO A 196 51.91 -19.71 5.49
CA PRO A 196 52.32 -21.10 5.28
C PRO A 196 53.70 -21.22 4.62
N THR A 197 54.35 -20.10 4.27
CA THR A 197 55.69 -20.05 3.67
C THR A 197 56.78 -19.54 4.61
N ALA A 198 56.45 -19.20 5.87
CA ALA A 198 57.46 -18.83 6.85
C ALA A 198 58.23 -20.08 7.29
N ASP A 199 59.53 -20.13 6.98
CA ASP A 199 60.45 -21.14 7.50
C ASP A 199 60.36 -21.19 9.03
N PRO A 200 60.25 -22.37 9.66
CA PRO A 200 60.21 -22.47 11.10
C PRO A 200 61.51 -21.88 11.68
N PRO A 201 61.43 -21.05 12.74
CA PRO A 201 62.62 -20.48 13.36
C PRO A 201 63.55 -21.60 13.81
N ALA A 202 64.82 -21.51 13.39
CA ALA A 202 65.84 -22.48 13.73
C ALA A 202 65.91 -22.68 15.25
N ASP A 203 65.79 -23.94 15.68
CA ASP A 203 65.87 -24.31 17.08
C ASP A 203 67.27 -23.98 17.63
N PRO A 204 67.40 -23.04 18.59
CA PRO A 204 68.70 -22.66 19.15
C PRO A 204 69.34 -23.77 19.98
N THR A 205 68.65 -24.89 20.22
CA THR A 205 69.19 -26.05 20.95
C THR A 205 69.65 -27.20 20.06
N ALA A 206 69.53 -27.08 18.73
CA ALA A 206 70.00 -28.10 17.80
C ALA A 206 71.56 -28.20 17.84
N PRO A 207 72.13 -29.38 18.15
CA PRO A 207 73.58 -29.55 18.14
C PRO A 207 74.12 -29.39 16.71
N PRO A 208 75.33 -28.82 16.52
CA PRO A 208 75.88 -28.60 15.19
C PRO A 208 76.07 -29.94 14.47
N PRO A 209 75.75 -30.02 13.16
CA PRO A 209 75.93 -31.25 12.40
C PRO A 209 77.41 -31.64 12.39
N GLY A 210 77.70 -32.85 12.86
CA GLY A 210 79.04 -33.40 12.93
C GLY A 210 79.71 -33.43 11.56
N GLY A 211 80.85 -32.76 11.44
CA GLY A 211 81.68 -32.79 10.24
C GLY A 211 82.17 -34.21 9.98
N VAL A 212 81.73 -34.79 8.87
CA VAL A 212 82.33 -36.00 8.31
C VAL A 212 83.70 -35.61 7.77
N GLY A 213 84.74 -36.09 8.43
CA GLY A 213 86.12 -35.88 8.02
C GLY A 213 86.41 -36.60 6.71
N ASP A 214 86.90 -35.84 5.74
CA ASP A 214 87.71 -36.34 4.65
C ASP A 214 88.93 -37.08 5.23
N ARG A 215 89.04 -38.38 4.95
CA ARG A 215 90.31 -39.10 4.95
C ARG A 215 90.33 -40.10 3.79
N LEU A 216 91.14 -39.73 2.80
CA LEU A 216 91.98 -40.55 1.91
C LEU A 216 91.40 -41.86 1.36
#